data_AF-A0A662W1I7-F1
#
_entry.id   AF-A0A662W1I7-F1
#
_cell.length_a   1.000
_cell.length_b   1.000
_cell.length_c   1.000
_cell.angle_alpha   90.00
_cell.angle_beta   90.00
_cell.angle_gamma   90.00
#
_symmetry.space_group_name_H-M   'P 1'
#
loop_
_entity.id
_entity.type
_entity.pdbx_description
1 polymer ?
#
loop_
_entity_poly.entity_id
_entity_poly.type
_entity_poly.pdbx_seq_one_letter_code
_entity_poly.pdbx_strand_id
1 'polypeptide(L)'
;MMVDMESCDDNSGSFNDLNQKVAEIIKRELERGRIIIDRKIIEEQQDEAVREKLKAFNNFIFEIRGLGERPPKSSQRDDYIVYRHKLDELICFWRDELLECLPRFTRAELREFIEREVKGGESRERCFDVALIIAGRTEPLSFSEIAKSARLLKSFAGVKEISLNKILSRNLESLKRAGLIVKAKYYFRLFNLDEGDEGSINLRFIPKGGDRADIEKYLARILGEISSLILLTG
;
A
#
# COMPACT_ATOMS: atom_id res chain seq x y z
N MET A 1 15.37 -19.80 -51.27
CA MET A 1 15.26 -18.45 -50.70
C MET A 1 15.02 -18.63 -49.22
N MET A 2 16.06 -18.46 -48.42
CA MET A 2 15.96 -18.38 -46.95
C MET A 2 15.47 -16.97 -46.63
N VAL A 3 14.45 -16.86 -45.81
CA VAL A 3 14.03 -15.59 -45.20
C VAL A 3 14.40 -15.73 -43.73
N ASP A 4 15.39 -14.94 -43.33
CA ASP A 4 15.81 -14.79 -41.94
C ASP A 4 14.63 -14.26 -41.12
N MET A 5 14.23 -15.05 -40.13
CA MET A 5 13.22 -14.67 -39.16
C MET A 5 13.96 -14.00 -38.00
N GLU A 6 13.99 -12.67 -38.02
CA GLU A 6 14.53 -11.85 -36.94
C GLU A 6 13.90 -12.25 -35.60
N SER A 7 14.78 -12.53 -34.64
CA SER A 7 14.48 -12.81 -33.25
C SER A 7 13.79 -11.60 -32.61
N CYS A 8 12.57 -11.79 -32.12
CA CYS A 8 11.95 -10.86 -31.19
C CYS A 8 12.64 -11.00 -29.83
N ASP A 9 13.45 -10.00 -29.50
CA ASP A 9 14.35 -9.92 -28.34
C ASP A 9 13.69 -10.08 -26.96
N ASP A 10 14.47 -10.71 -26.08
CA ASP A 10 14.35 -10.99 -24.64
C ASP A 10 14.25 -9.74 -23.73
N ASN A 11 13.40 -8.76 -24.04
CA ASN A 11 13.32 -7.52 -23.27
C ASN A 11 12.61 -7.65 -21.90
N SER A 12 11.91 -8.76 -21.64
CA SER A 12 11.22 -8.98 -20.36
C SER A 12 12.15 -9.38 -19.22
N GLY A 13 13.33 -9.96 -19.52
CA GLY A 13 14.31 -10.36 -18.50
C GLY A 13 15.04 -9.19 -17.87
N SER A 14 15.39 -8.18 -18.67
CA SER A 14 16.14 -6.99 -18.21
C SER A 14 15.31 -6.04 -17.34
N PHE A 15 14.02 -5.86 -17.67
CA PHE A 15 13.13 -4.97 -16.91
C PHE A 15 12.78 -5.53 -15.53
N ASN A 16 12.60 -6.85 -15.43
CA ASN A 16 12.34 -7.50 -14.16
C ASN A 16 13.58 -7.46 -13.23
N ASP A 17 14.79 -7.60 -13.78
CA ASP A 17 16.05 -7.47 -13.05
C ASP A 17 16.27 -6.04 -12.51
N LEU A 18 15.94 -5.01 -13.32
CA LEU A 18 15.97 -3.62 -12.89
C LEU A 18 15.04 -3.35 -11.69
N ASN A 19 13.77 -3.71 -11.80
CA ASN A 19 12.78 -3.47 -10.75
C ASN A 19 13.14 -4.22 -9.46
N GLN A 20 13.67 -5.43 -9.57
CA GLN A 20 14.15 -6.20 -8.44
C GLN A 20 15.32 -5.51 -7.73
N LYS A 21 16.34 -5.05 -8.47
CA LYS A 21 17.49 -4.33 -7.88
C LYS A 21 17.04 -3.07 -7.14
N VAL A 22 16.15 -2.29 -7.74
CA VAL A 22 15.59 -1.08 -7.12
C VAL A 22 14.82 -1.45 -5.84
N ALA A 23 13.97 -2.47 -5.89
CA ALA A 23 13.19 -2.95 -4.76
C ALA A 23 14.07 -3.40 -3.59
N GLU A 24 15.17 -4.11 -3.86
CA GLU A 24 16.14 -4.57 -2.85
C GLU A 24 16.86 -3.39 -2.17
N ILE A 25 17.23 -2.37 -2.93
CA ILE A 25 17.85 -1.15 -2.38
C ILE A 25 16.87 -0.42 -1.47
N ILE A 26 15.61 -0.26 -1.92
CA ILE A 26 14.57 0.38 -1.11
C ILE A 26 14.29 -0.43 0.16
N LYS A 27 14.17 -1.77 0.06
CA LYS A 27 13.95 -2.66 1.21
C LYS A 27 15.07 -2.49 2.25
N ARG A 28 16.33 -2.48 1.82
CA ARG A 28 17.50 -2.32 2.70
C ARG A 28 17.51 -0.98 3.42
N GLU A 29 17.20 0.11 2.74
CA GLU A 29 17.13 1.44 3.38
C GLU A 29 15.94 1.54 4.35
N LEU A 30 14.81 0.92 3.99
CA LEU A 30 13.65 0.83 4.87
C LEU A 30 13.97 0.07 6.17
N GLU A 31 14.71 -1.04 6.08
CA GLU A 31 15.21 -1.80 7.25
C GLU A 31 16.18 -1.00 8.12
N ARG A 32 16.85 0.03 7.56
CA ARG A 32 17.66 1.00 8.29
C ARG A 32 16.83 2.16 8.87
N GLY A 33 15.50 2.10 8.75
CA GLY A 33 14.58 3.13 9.22
C GLY A 33 14.54 4.37 8.33
N ARG A 34 14.95 4.26 7.05
CA ARG A 34 15.01 5.39 6.11
C ARG A 34 14.03 5.19 4.97
N ILE A 35 13.19 6.20 4.75
CA ILE A 35 12.24 6.24 3.62
C ILE A 35 12.88 6.87 2.39
N ILE A 36 13.73 7.88 2.59
CA ILE A 36 14.46 8.55 1.52
C ILE A 36 15.80 7.84 1.36
N ILE A 37 16.10 7.42 0.13
CA ILE A 37 17.37 6.78 -0.21
C ILE A 37 18.48 7.82 -0.17
N ASP A 38 19.57 7.51 0.51
CA ASP A 38 20.73 8.40 0.61
C ASP A 38 21.25 8.75 -0.80
N ARG A 39 21.50 10.04 -1.03
CA ARG A 39 22.01 10.55 -2.30
C ARG A 39 23.29 9.83 -2.73
N LYS A 40 24.16 9.50 -1.77
CA LYS A 40 25.39 8.76 -2.05
C LYS A 40 25.11 7.37 -2.62
N ILE A 41 24.10 6.65 -2.10
CA ILE A 41 23.71 5.34 -2.61
C ILE A 41 23.23 5.44 -4.06
N ILE A 42 22.48 6.50 -4.39
CA ILE A 42 21.98 6.76 -5.74
C ILE A 42 23.15 7.07 -6.70
N GLU A 43 24.04 7.99 -6.31
CA GLU A 43 25.16 8.43 -7.16
C GLU A 43 26.19 7.32 -7.40
N GLU A 44 26.37 6.41 -6.44
CA GLU A 44 27.28 5.26 -6.55
C GLU A 44 26.72 4.10 -7.41
N GLN A 45 25.44 4.14 -7.82
CA GLN A 45 24.90 3.12 -8.73
C GLN A 45 25.61 3.18 -10.09
N GLN A 46 26.11 2.04 -10.56
CA GLN A 46 26.73 1.93 -11.88
C GLN A 46 25.71 1.87 -13.02
N ASP A 47 24.51 1.36 -12.74
CA ASP A 47 23.40 1.29 -13.67
C ASP A 47 22.59 2.60 -13.63
N GLU A 48 22.57 3.32 -14.75
CA GLU A 48 21.85 4.59 -14.88
C GLU A 48 20.34 4.41 -14.73
N ALA A 49 19.76 3.28 -15.17
CA ALA A 49 18.33 3.05 -15.03
C ALA A 49 17.94 2.83 -13.56
N VAL A 50 18.76 2.09 -12.80
CA VAL A 50 18.58 1.93 -11.33
C VAL A 50 18.67 3.30 -10.67
N ARG A 51 19.67 4.11 -11.03
CA ARG A 51 19.87 5.46 -10.50
C ARG A 51 18.66 6.34 -10.73
N GLU A 52 18.15 6.40 -11.95
CA GLU A 52 16.98 7.23 -12.29
C GLU A 52 15.71 6.75 -11.60
N LYS A 53 15.47 5.45 -11.49
CA LYS A 53 14.33 4.91 -10.71
C LYS A 53 14.42 5.25 -9.22
N LEU A 54 15.60 5.21 -8.61
CA LEU A 54 15.78 5.62 -7.21
C LEU A 54 15.58 7.12 -7.01
N LYS A 55 16.03 7.96 -7.96
CA LYS A 55 15.73 9.41 -7.96
C LYS A 55 14.24 9.66 -8.09
N ALA A 56 13.56 8.98 -9.01
CA ALA A 56 12.12 9.03 -9.19
C ALA A 56 11.36 8.66 -7.92
N PHE A 57 11.76 7.57 -7.23
CA PHE A 57 11.20 7.18 -5.94
C PHE A 57 11.36 8.29 -4.90
N ASN A 58 12.57 8.83 -4.70
CA ASN A 58 12.80 9.93 -3.77
C ASN A 58 11.97 11.18 -4.12
N ASN A 59 11.95 11.57 -5.40
CA ASN A 59 11.19 12.71 -5.89
C ASN A 59 9.69 12.55 -5.61
N PHE A 60 9.14 11.36 -5.82
CA PHE A 60 7.74 11.07 -5.49
C PHE A 60 7.46 11.27 -3.99
N ILE A 61 8.33 10.80 -3.10
CA ILE A 61 8.15 11.01 -1.66
C ILE A 61 8.20 12.50 -1.31
N PHE A 62 9.11 13.27 -1.91
CA PHE A 62 9.19 14.72 -1.70
C PHE A 62 7.94 15.45 -2.21
N GLU A 63 7.49 15.12 -3.42
CA GLU A 63 6.29 15.69 -4.05
C GLU A 63 5.02 15.41 -3.24
N ILE A 64 4.80 14.16 -2.82
CA ILE A 64 3.66 13.80 -1.96
C ILE A 64 3.69 14.56 -0.64
N ARG A 65 4.86 14.63 0.01
CA ARG A 65 5.01 15.35 1.28
C ARG A 65 4.80 16.85 1.11
N GLY A 66 5.28 17.43 0.00
CA GLY A 66 5.13 18.84 -0.35
C GLY A 66 3.68 19.22 -0.68
N LEU A 67 2.93 18.32 -1.31
CA LEU A 67 1.51 18.51 -1.60
C LEU A 67 0.67 18.62 -0.32
N GLY A 68 1.05 17.88 0.73
CA GLY A 68 0.45 17.95 2.05
C GLY A 68 -0.80 17.09 2.25
N GLU A 69 -1.04 16.72 3.51
CA GLU A 69 -2.11 15.78 3.90
C GLU A 69 -3.52 16.40 3.88
N ARG A 70 -3.63 17.72 3.87
CA ARG A 70 -4.90 18.44 3.94
C ARG A 70 -5.12 19.24 2.65
N PRO A 71 -6.14 18.88 1.85
CA PRO A 71 -6.50 19.68 0.68
C PRO A 71 -6.85 21.12 1.06
N PRO A 72 -6.60 22.10 0.16
CA PRO A 72 -6.98 23.50 0.37
C PRO A 72 -8.47 23.71 0.66
N LYS A 73 -8.75 24.82 1.35
CA LYS A 73 -10.08 25.47 1.50
C LYS A 73 -10.83 25.52 0.16
N SER A 74 -12.05 24.99 0.02
CA SER A 74 -12.84 25.14 -1.23
C SER A 74 -13.14 26.59 -1.64
N SER A 75 -12.93 27.56 -0.74
CA SER A 75 -13.00 28.99 -1.02
C SER A 75 -11.86 29.51 -1.91
N GLN A 76 -10.81 28.71 -2.14
CA GLN A 76 -9.73 28.96 -3.09
C GLN A 76 -9.82 27.94 -4.23
N ARG A 77 -10.77 28.15 -5.14
CA ARG A 77 -11.09 27.17 -6.20
C ARG A 77 -9.86 26.79 -7.03
N ASP A 78 -8.98 27.74 -7.34
CA ASP A 78 -7.80 27.51 -8.18
C ASP A 78 -6.76 26.64 -7.47
N ASP A 79 -6.44 26.94 -6.20
CA ASP A 79 -5.52 26.13 -5.39
C ASP A 79 -6.03 24.68 -5.20
N TYR A 80 -7.34 24.51 -5.03
CA TYR A 80 -7.95 23.18 -4.94
C TYR A 80 -7.86 22.41 -6.26
N ILE A 81 -8.06 23.08 -7.39
CA ILE A 81 -7.92 22.48 -8.73
C ILE A 81 -6.46 22.04 -8.95
N VAL A 82 -5.49 22.91 -8.67
CA VAL A 82 -4.05 22.59 -8.77
C VAL A 82 -3.69 21.40 -7.86
N TYR A 83 -4.17 21.40 -6.61
CA TYR A 83 -3.97 20.28 -5.68
C TYR A 83 -4.52 18.97 -6.25
N ARG A 84 -5.73 19.00 -6.84
CA ARG A 84 -6.37 17.81 -7.43
C ARG A 84 -5.58 17.29 -8.64
N HIS A 85 -5.17 18.17 -9.55
CA HIS A 85 -4.36 17.78 -10.71
C HIS A 85 -3.04 17.15 -10.27
N LYS A 86 -2.30 17.78 -9.36
CA LYS A 86 -1.04 17.24 -8.86
C LYS A 86 -1.22 15.92 -8.14
N LEU A 87 -2.30 15.76 -7.38
CA LEU A 87 -2.62 14.49 -6.73
C LEU A 87 -2.90 13.38 -7.76
N ASP A 88 -3.68 13.67 -8.80
CA ASP A 88 -4.04 12.70 -9.82
C ASP A 88 -2.77 12.30 -10.65
N GLU A 89 -1.87 13.25 -10.93
CA GLU A 89 -0.54 12.96 -11.52
C GLU A 89 0.28 12.01 -10.64
N LEU A 90 0.33 12.26 -9.33
CA LEU A 90 1.08 11.42 -8.40
C LEU A 90 0.47 10.02 -8.25
N ILE A 91 -0.85 9.88 -8.36
CA ILE A 91 -1.52 8.56 -8.39
C ILE A 91 -1.09 7.78 -9.62
N CYS A 92 -1.16 8.39 -10.81
CA CYS A 92 -0.73 7.74 -12.05
C CYS A 92 0.75 7.37 -11.98
N PHE A 93 1.61 8.30 -11.59
CA PHE A 93 3.05 8.03 -11.45
C PHE A 93 3.34 6.89 -10.47
N TRP A 94 2.71 6.90 -9.30
CA TRP A 94 2.90 5.83 -8.31
C TRP A 94 2.50 4.47 -8.88
N ARG A 95 1.34 4.39 -9.54
CA ARG A 95 0.81 3.14 -10.08
C ARG A 95 1.63 2.63 -11.27
N ASP A 96 1.95 3.53 -12.20
CA ASP A 96 2.46 3.17 -13.52
C ASP A 96 4.01 3.08 -13.52
N GLU A 97 4.71 3.83 -12.64
CA GLU A 97 6.18 3.91 -12.64
C GLU A 97 6.86 3.31 -11.41
N LEU A 98 6.20 3.34 -10.24
CA LEU A 98 6.84 2.93 -8.99
C LEU A 98 6.37 1.58 -8.49
N LEU A 99 5.10 1.22 -8.71
CA LEU A 99 4.46 0.09 -8.06
C LEU A 99 5.24 -1.22 -8.24
N GLU A 100 5.78 -1.47 -9.44
CA GLU A 100 6.52 -2.69 -9.75
C GLU A 100 7.92 -2.76 -9.10
N CYS A 101 8.52 -1.62 -8.78
CA CYS A 101 9.84 -1.54 -8.15
C CYS A 101 9.76 -1.31 -6.63
N LEU A 102 8.57 -1.33 -6.02
CA LEU A 102 8.41 -1.27 -4.57
C LEU A 102 8.84 -2.60 -3.92
N PRO A 103 9.45 -2.55 -2.72
CA PRO A 103 9.91 -3.73 -2.01
C PRO A 103 8.78 -4.73 -1.76
N ARG A 104 9.04 -6.00 -2.04
CA ARG A 104 8.13 -7.12 -1.80
C ARG A 104 8.36 -7.75 -0.44
N PHE A 105 7.27 -8.11 0.21
CA PHE A 105 7.23 -8.81 1.49
C PHE A 105 6.33 -10.03 1.39
N THR A 106 6.78 -11.12 2.00
CA THR A 106 5.83 -12.16 2.43
C THR A 106 5.01 -11.63 3.62
N ARG A 107 3.90 -12.29 3.94
CA ARG A 107 3.13 -11.92 5.14
C ARG A 107 3.95 -12.07 6.42
N ALA A 108 4.82 -13.09 6.47
CA ALA A 108 5.70 -13.33 7.60
C ALA A 108 6.73 -12.19 7.74
N GLU A 109 7.39 -11.81 6.64
CA GLU A 109 8.36 -10.70 6.65
C GLU A 109 7.71 -9.38 7.03
N LEU A 110 6.52 -9.07 6.48
CA LEU A 110 5.80 -7.84 6.82
C LEU A 110 5.39 -7.82 8.29
N ARG A 111 4.98 -8.95 8.84
CA ARG A 111 4.64 -9.08 10.26
C ARG A 111 5.87 -8.84 11.13
N GLU A 112 6.98 -9.51 10.86
CA GLU A 112 8.24 -9.35 11.59
C GLU A 112 8.72 -7.90 11.55
N PHE A 113 8.68 -7.28 10.36
CA PHE A 113 9.02 -5.88 10.18
C PHE A 113 8.17 -4.96 11.07
N ILE A 114 6.84 -5.14 11.06
CA ILE A 114 5.93 -4.34 11.88
C ILE A 114 6.16 -4.59 13.38
N GLU A 115 6.46 -5.81 13.80
CA GLU A 115 6.74 -6.12 15.20
C GLU A 115 8.01 -5.42 15.71
N ARG A 116 9.02 -5.30 14.83
CA ARG A 116 10.27 -4.57 15.11
C ARG A 116 10.05 -3.05 15.16
N GLU A 117 9.36 -2.48 14.18
CA GLU A 117 9.25 -1.02 14.03
C GLU A 117 8.11 -0.39 14.85
N VAL A 118 7.04 -1.12 15.14
CA VAL A 118 5.86 -0.60 15.86
C VAL A 118 5.90 -1.00 17.33
N LYS A 119 5.66 -0.02 18.20
CA LYS A 119 5.60 -0.22 19.66
C LYS A 119 4.19 -0.60 20.12
N GLY A 120 4.09 -1.58 21.02
CA GLY A 120 2.85 -2.00 21.68
C GLY A 120 2.12 -3.16 20.99
N GLY A 121 1.81 -4.22 21.75
CA GLY A 121 1.28 -5.50 21.23
C GLY A 121 0.04 -5.36 20.36
N GLU A 122 -1.07 -4.86 20.91
CA GLU A 122 -2.31 -4.65 20.12
C GLU A 122 -2.14 -3.67 18.95
N SER A 123 -1.20 -2.72 19.06
CA SER A 123 -0.92 -1.78 17.98
C SER A 123 -0.26 -2.49 16.79
N ARG A 124 0.62 -3.48 17.04
CA ARG A 124 1.30 -4.26 16.00
C ARG A 124 0.32 -5.06 15.17
N GLU A 125 -0.58 -5.80 15.82
CA GLU A 125 -1.59 -6.60 15.13
C GLU A 125 -2.49 -5.72 14.25
N ARG A 126 -3.00 -4.61 14.81
CA ARG A 126 -3.82 -3.67 14.03
C ARG A 126 -3.04 -2.98 12.91
N CYS A 127 -1.74 -2.70 13.09
CA CYS A 127 -0.90 -2.14 12.03
C CYS A 127 -0.69 -3.15 10.90
N PHE A 128 -0.43 -4.41 11.23
CA PHE A 128 -0.30 -5.49 10.25
C PHE A 128 -1.57 -5.64 9.42
N ASP A 129 -2.71 -5.73 10.08
CA ASP A 129 -4.03 -5.80 9.45
C ASP A 129 -4.31 -4.60 8.52
N VAL A 130 -4.00 -3.39 8.95
CA VAL A 130 -4.14 -2.18 8.11
C VAL A 130 -3.18 -2.20 6.92
N ALA A 131 -1.94 -2.68 7.10
CA ALA A 131 -0.99 -2.82 6.01
C ALA A 131 -1.51 -3.81 4.95
N LEU A 132 -2.13 -4.93 5.36
CA LEU A 132 -2.75 -5.88 4.44
C LEU A 132 -3.94 -5.28 3.67
N ILE A 133 -4.79 -4.48 4.33
CA ILE A 133 -5.88 -3.76 3.65
C ILE A 133 -5.34 -2.89 2.52
N ILE A 134 -4.27 -2.12 2.79
CA ILE A 134 -3.70 -1.21 1.80
C ILE A 134 -2.98 -1.99 0.69
N ALA A 135 -2.25 -3.05 1.03
CA ALA A 135 -1.54 -3.88 0.08
C ALA A 135 -2.45 -4.63 -0.90
N GLY A 136 -3.63 -5.05 -0.46
CA GLY A 136 -4.61 -5.73 -1.31
C GLY A 136 -5.33 -4.83 -2.32
N ARG A 137 -4.85 -3.60 -2.55
CA ARG A 137 -5.45 -2.62 -3.47
C ARG A 137 -4.45 -2.14 -4.51
N THR A 138 -4.97 -1.96 -5.71
CA THR A 138 -4.25 -1.39 -6.85
C THR A 138 -4.18 0.14 -6.81
N GLU A 139 -5.01 0.79 -6.00
CA GLU A 139 -5.12 2.25 -5.89
C GLU A 139 -4.88 2.72 -4.45
N PRO A 140 -4.33 3.93 -4.25
CA PRO A 140 -4.19 4.55 -2.92
C PRO A 140 -5.55 4.72 -2.25
N LEU A 141 -5.61 4.45 -0.94
CA LEU A 141 -6.88 4.46 -0.20
C LEU A 141 -7.09 5.75 0.59
N SER A 142 -8.33 6.21 0.69
CA SER A 142 -8.71 7.24 1.65
C SER A 142 -8.81 6.67 3.07
N PHE A 143 -8.74 7.55 4.08
CA PHE A 143 -8.99 7.17 5.47
C PHE A 143 -10.33 6.46 5.63
N SER A 144 -11.39 6.96 4.98
CA SER A 144 -12.73 6.39 5.07
C SER A 144 -12.82 4.98 4.49
N GLU A 145 -12.09 4.68 3.42
CA GLU A 145 -12.07 3.34 2.84
C GLU A 145 -11.35 2.36 3.76
N ILE A 146 -10.20 2.77 4.32
CA ILE A 146 -9.46 1.97 5.29
C ILE A 146 -10.31 1.73 6.55
N ALA A 147 -11.01 2.76 7.04
CA ALA A 147 -11.87 2.65 8.22
C ALA A 147 -13.04 1.67 8.00
N LYS A 148 -13.66 1.70 6.81
CA LYS A 148 -14.72 0.75 6.43
C LYS A 148 -14.20 -0.69 6.45
N SER A 149 -13.02 -0.95 5.88
CA SER A 149 -12.41 -2.28 5.88
C SER A 149 -11.95 -2.71 7.27
N ALA A 150 -11.30 -1.83 8.03
CA ALA A 150 -10.79 -2.12 9.36
C ALA A 150 -11.90 -2.50 10.34
N ARG A 151 -13.09 -1.90 10.22
CA ARG A 151 -14.26 -2.23 11.07
C ARG A 151 -14.68 -3.69 10.99
N LEU A 152 -14.38 -4.38 9.89
CA LEU A 152 -14.73 -5.79 9.69
C LEU A 152 -13.69 -6.76 10.27
N LEU A 153 -12.55 -6.25 10.73
CA LEU A 153 -11.46 -7.09 11.23
C LEU A 153 -11.62 -7.42 12.71
N LYS A 154 -11.22 -8.65 13.07
CA LYS A 154 -11.23 -9.15 14.46
C LYS A 154 -10.42 -8.26 15.40
N SER A 155 -9.28 -7.72 14.95
CA SER A 155 -8.42 -6.84 15.74
C SER A 155 -9.07 -5.48 16.10
N PHE A 156 -10.16 -5.11 15.43
CA PHE A 156 -10.98 -3.92 15.71
C PHE A 156 -12.37 -4.26 16.28
N ALA A 157 -12.65 -5.54 16.55
CA ALA A 157 -13.93 -5.95 17.13
C ALA A 157 -14.19 -5.26 18.48
N GLY A 158 -15.43 -4.80 18.68
CA GLY A 158 -15.84 -4.12 19.93
C GLY A 158 -15.39 -2.66 20.06
N VAL A 159 -14.63 -2.11 19.10
CA VAL A 159 -14.20 -0.71 19.12
C VAL A 159 -15.34 0.21 18.65
N LYS A 160 -15.78 1.14 19.53
CA LYS A 160 -16.74 2.20 19.16
C LYS A 160 -16.19 3.10 18.05
N GLU A 161 -17.04 3.65 17.21
CA GLU A 161 -16.64 4.43 16.01
C GLU A 161 -15.68 5.60 16.28
N ILE A 162 -15.97 6.41 17.31
CA ILE A 162 -15.11 7.54 17.71
C ILE A 162 -13.71 7.03 18.12
N SER A 163 -13.65 5.88 18.79
CA SER A 163 -12.40 5.22 19.16
C SER A 163 -11.71 4.57 17.96
N LEU A 164 -12.45 4.04 16.99
CA LEU A 164 -11.92 3.44 15.76
C LEU A 164 -11.12 4.46 14.97
N ASN A 165 -11.68 5.66 14.75
CA ASN A 165 -10.98 6.70 13.99
C ASN A 165 -9.68 7.12 14.68
N LYS A 166 -9.69 7.23 16.01
CA LYS A 166 -8.50 7.55 16.81
C LYS A 166 -7.45 6.45 16.76
N ILE A 167 -7.86 5.18 16.91
CA ILE A 167 -6.96 4.02 16.85
C ILE A 167 -6.39 3.86 15.45
N LEU A 168 -7.22 3.94 14.41
CA LEU A 168 -6.79 3.83 13.03
C LEU A 168 -5.81 4.96 12.65
N SER A 169 -6.08 6.20 13.09
CA SER A 169 -5.16 7.32 12.88
C SER A 169 -3.79 7.04 13.50
N ARG A 170 -3.74 6.45 14.70
CA ARG A 170 -2.48 6.06 15.35
C ARG A 170 -1.76 4.95 14.59
N ASN A 171 -2.49 3.93 14.11
CA ASN A 171 -1.89 2.84 13.35
C ASN A 171 -1.32 3.32 12.02
N LEU A 172 -2.05 4.16 11.29
CA LEU A 172 -1.58 4.76 10.04
C LEU A 172 -0.38 5.68 10.28
N GLU A 173 -0.34 6.40 11.39
CA GLU A 173 0.83 7.19 11.78
C GLU A 173 2.04 6.29 12.10
N SER A 174 1.84 5.16 12.78
CA SER A 174 2.89 4.16 13.02
C SER A 174 3.43 3.58 11.71
N LEU A 175 2.55 3.19 10.78
CA LEU A 175 2.95 2.69 9.45
C LEU A 175 3.69 3.76 8.63
N LYS A 176 3.28 5.02 8.73
CA LYS A 176 3.95 6.15 8.08
C LYS A 176 5.36 6.36 8.63
N ARG A 177 5.53 6.28 9.95
CA ARG A 177 6.86 6.35 10.62
C ARG A 177 7.75 5.18 10.27
N ALA A 178 7.18 3.98 10.16
CA ALA A 178 7.87 2.78 9.72
C ALA A 178 8.19 2.79 8.22
N GLY A 179 7.72 3.79 7.47
CA GLY A 179 8.03 3.95 6.05
C GLY A 179 7.25 3.07 5.09
N LEU A 180 6.26 2.33 5.57
CA LEU A 180 5.43 1.46 4.73
C LEU A 180 4.40 2.25 3.92
N ILE A 181 4.06 3.47 4.35
CA ILE A 181 3.10 4.32 3.65
C ILE A 181 3.54 5.78 3.64
N VAL A 182 3.09 6.51 2.63
CA VAL A 182 3.13 7.98 2.58
C VAL A 182 1.72 8.52 2.37
N LYS A 183 1.45 9.74 2.84
CA LYS A 183 0.10 10.31 2.88
C LYS A 183 0.04 11.70 2.25
N ALA A 184 -0.94 11.88 1.37
CA ALA A 184 -1.52 13.16 0.99
C ALA A 184 -3.01 13.16 1.37
N LYS A 185 -3.93 13.39 0.41
CA LYS A 185 -5.35 13.07 0.60
C LYS A 185 -5.60 11.56 0.78
N TYR A 186 -4.80 10.75 0.08
CA TYR A 186 -4.82 9.29 0.11
C TYR A 186 -3.56 8.72 0.77
N TYR A 187 -3.64 7.46 1.18
CA TYR A 187 -2.53 6.66 1.70
C TYR A 187 -1.97 5.79 0.58
N PHE A 188 -0.72 6.05 0.22
CA PHE A 188 0.03 5.32 -0.80
C PHE A 188 0.92 4.31 -0.08
N ARG A 189 0.86 3.05 -0.51
CA ARG A 189 1.81 2.03 -0.03
C ARG A 189 3.16 2.19 -0.70
N LEU A 190 4.21 1.90 0.06
CA LEU A 190 5.60 1.88 -0.40
C LEU A 190 6.16 0.45 -0.35
N PHE A 191 5.29 -0.56 -0.44
CA PHE A 191 5.63 -1.98 -0.43
C PHE A 191 4.57 -2.80 -1.19
N ASN A 192 4.96 -4.01 -1.58
CA ASN A 192 4.16 -5.05 -2.22
C ASN A 192 4.07 -6.30 -1.35
N LEU A 193 3.02 -7.10 -1.56
CA LEU A 193 2.92 -8.47 -1.04
C LEU A 193 3.23 -9.47 -2.15
N ASP A 194 3.88 -10.58 -1.80
CA ASP A 194 4.11 -11.67 -2.74
C ASP A 194 2.82 -12.40 -3.10
N GLU A 195 2.64 -12.66 -4.40
CA GLU A 195 1.40 -13.18 -4.99
C GLU A 195 1.03 -14.60 -4.51
N GLY A 196 1.99 -15.34 -3.94
CA GLY A 196 1.77 -16.66 -3.33
C GLY A 196 1.22 -16.63 -1.90
N ASP A 197 1.14 -15.45 -1.29
CA ASP A 197 0.73 -15.25 0.10
C ASP A 197 -0.60 -14.45 0.16
N GLU A 198 -1.42 -14.53 -0.90
CA GLU A 198 -2.85 -14.16 -0.90
C GLU A 198 -3.68 -15.13 -0.01
N GLY A 199 -3.15 -15.49 1.16
CA GLY A 199 -3.87 -16.20 2.22
C GLY A 199 -5.10 -15.40 2.64
N SER A 200 -6.21 -15.72 1.98
CA SER A 200 -7.59 -15.68 2.47
C SER A 200 -8.04 -14.46 3.29
N ILE A 201 -7.53 -13.26 3.01
CA ILE A 201 -8.38 -12.08 3.15
C ILE A 201 -8.99 -11.90 1.77
N ASN A 202 -10.22 -12.38 1.57
CA ASN A 202 -11.04 -12.12 0.38
C ASN A 202 -11.32 -10.59 0.27
N LEU A 203 -10.29 -9.80 -0.03
CA LEU A 203 -10.36 -8.36 -0.31
C LEU A 203 -10.90 -8.09 -1.72
N ARG A 204 -11.04 -9.14 -2.56
CA ARG A 204 -11.64 -9.07 -3.90
C ARG A 204 -13.12 -8.63 -3.87
N PHE A 205 -13.79 -8.69 -2.72
CA PHE A 205 -15.18 -8.22 -2.58
C PHE A 205 -15.33 -7.20 -1.45
N ILE A 206 -14.72 -6.04 -1.64
CA ILE A 206 -15.15 -4.82 -0.95
C ILE A 206 -15.83 -3.97 -2.03
N PRO A 207 -17.17 -3.82 -1.99
CA PRO A 207 -17.89 -3.11 -3.04
C PRO A 207 -17.35 -1.68 -3.15
N LYS A 208 -17.01 -1.28 -4.37
CA LYS A 208 -17.02 0.14 -4.75
C LYS A 208 -18.43 0.63 -4.40
N GLY A 209 -18.53 1.69 -3.59
CA GLY A 209 -19.78 2.11 -2.95
C GLY A 209 -21.03 1.85 -3.81
N GLY A 210 -21.92 0.99 -3.30
CA GLY A 210 -23.11 0.55 -4.01
C GLY A 210 -23.99 -0.28 -3.06
N ASP A 211 -25.24 0.16 -2.96
CA ASP A 211 -26.46 -0.41 -2.39
C ASP A 211 -26.46 -1.30 -1.12
N ARG A 212 -27.44 -0.98 -0.25
CA ARG A 212 -27.70 -1.65 1.03
C ARG A 212 -27.97 -3.15 0.89
N ALA A 213 -28.47 -3.56 -0.28
CA ALA A 213 -28.79 -4.95 -0.62
C ALA A 213 -27.55 -5.85 -0.73
N ASP A 214 -26.41 -5.32 -1.19
CA ASP A 214 -25.18 -6.12 -1.34
C ASP A 214 -24.52 -6.42 0.01
N ILE A 215 -24.70 -5.51 0.99
CA ILE A 215 -24.24 -5.69 2.37
C ILE A 215 -25.09 -6.75 3.10
N GLU A 216 -26.41 -6.75 2.90
CA GLU A 216 -27.29 -7.75 3.51
C GLU A 216 -27.02 -9.16 2.99
N LYS A 217 -26.75 -9.30 1.69
CA LYS A 217 -26.40 -10.59 1.07
C LYS A 217 -25.05 -11.12 1.57
N TYR A 218 -24.09 -10.22 1.82
CA TYR A 218 -22.80 -10.56 2.42
C TYR A 218 -22.92 -11.01 3.89
N LEU A 219 -23.69 -10.27 4.69
CA LEU A 219 -23.95 -10.62 6.10
C LEU A 219 -24.69 -11.97 6.22
N ALA A 220 -25.67 -12.23 5.36
CA ALA A 220 -26.39 -13.50 5.34
C ALA A 220 -25.46 -14.69 5.03
N ARG A 221 -24.46 -14.51 4.16
CA ARG A 221 -23.49 -15.55 3.82
C ARG A 221 -22.53 -15.82 4.97
N ILE A 222 -21.99 -14.79 5.63
CA ILE A 222 -21.12 -14.95 6.81
C ILE A 222 -21.88 -15.65 7.94
N LEU A 223 -23.13 -15.27 8.19
CA LEU A 223 -23.96 -15.91 9.21
C LEU A 223 -24.22 -17.39 8.87
N GLY A 224 -24.43 -17.73 7.60
CA GLY A 224 -24.56 -19.12 7.14
C GLY A 224 -23.28 -19.94 7.35
N GLU A 225 -22.11 -19.37 7.06
CA GLU A 225 -20.81 -20.03 7.26
C GLU A 225 -20.52 -20.24 8.76
N ILE A 226 -20.85 -19.27 9.62
CA ILE A 226 -20.72 -19.39 11.09
C ILE A 226 -21.69 -20.45 11.66
N SER A 227 -22.95 -20.46 11.21
CA SER A 227 -23.92 -21.49 11.64
C SER A 227 -23.49 -22.90 11.23
N SER A 228 -22.87 -23.05 10.06
CA SER A 228 -22.36 -24.34 9.58
C SER A 228 -21.17 -24.83 10.40
N LEU A 229 -20.31 -23.91 10.87
CA LEU A 229 -19.19 -24.22 11.76
C LEU A 229 -19.65 -24.64 13.16
N ILE A 230 -20.70 -24.01 13.69
CA ILE A 230 -21.25 -24.35 15.02
C ILE A 230 -21.89 -25.75 15.00
N LEU A 231 -22.55 -26.13 13.90
CA LEU A 231 -23.18 -27.45 13.73
C LEU A 231 -22.18 -28.61 13.55
N LEU A 232 -20.92 -28.33 13.20
CA LEU A 232 -19.86 -29.34 13.04
C LEU A 232 -19.05 -29.57 14.33
N THR A 233 -19.27 -28.74 15.36
CA THR A 233 -18.56 -28.82 16.65
C THR A 233 -19.48 -29.18 17.83
N GLY A 234 -20.75 -29.49 17.56
CA GLY A 234 -21.77 -29.91 18.54
C GLY A 234 -22.09 -31.39 18.44
#